data_AF-R2XFS1-F1
#
_entry.id   AF-R2XFS1-F1
#
_cell.length_a   1.000
_cell.length_b   1.000
_cell.length_c   1.000
_cell.angle_alpha   90.00
_cell.angle_beta   90.00
_cell.angle_gamma   90.00
#
_symmetry.space_group_name_H-M   'P 1'
#
loop_
_entity.id
_entity.type
_entity.pdbx_description
1 polymer ?
#
loop_
_entity_poly.entity_id
_entity_poly.type
_entity_poly.pdbx_seq_one_letter_code
_entity_poly.pdbx_strand_id
1 'polypeptide(L)'
;MNKSEFKNPIIWVILGLFIVASIFIISGIVNSNSSETESSISGTSSYDFDSEFEKAKQQVSDENAPKPDSEYVGGDSSSPNTATSASIGQSQPLESESGDMMDVKIDSVEKDMGDGDYYIPQKGYFAKVTFTVTNLGDKPFEVTSHQLDFYDGNNMKAELNSRDFYSETIQPGKSATGIAYFDIMNDTTDYEVYFANASWVGSY
;
A
#
# COMPACT_ATOMS: atom_id res chain seq x y z
N MET A 1 42.11 -38.24 30.19
CA MET A 1 42.13 -37.41 28.96
C MET A 1 40.79 -36.69 28.84
N ASN A 2 40.88 -35.35 28.81
CA ASN A 2 39.95 -34.26 28.51
C ASN A 2 38.42 -34.36 28.69
N LYS A 3 37.95 -33.51 29.62
CA LYS A 3 36.65 -32.81 29.60
C LYS A 3 36.73 -31.65 28.59
N SER A 4 36.10 -31.74 27.41
CA SER A 4 35.86 -30.56 26.56
C SER A 4 34.92 -30.80 25.38
N GLU A 5 33.73 -31.38 25.54
CA GLU A 5 32.72 -31.36 24.45
C GLU A 5 31.29 -31.21 24.98
N PHE A 6 31.00 -30.10 25.67
CA PHE A 6 29.64 -29.65 25.95
C PHE A 6 29.52 -28.15 25.69
N LYS A 7 29.46 -27.77 24.41
CA LYS A 7 29.00 -26.45 23.96
C LYS A 7 28.37 -26.58 22.59
N ASN A 8 27.06 -26.84 22.56
CA ASN A 8 26.20 -26.42 21.46
C ASN A 8 24.74 -26.37 21.95
N PRO A 9 24.20 -25.19 22.30
CA PRO A 9 22.83 -25.03 22.81
C PRO A 9 21.74 -25.12 21.72
N ILE A 10 22.10 -25.38 20.47
CA ILE A 10 21.18 -25.34 19.32
C ILE A 10 20.32 -26.63 19.22
N ILE A 11 20.75 -27.73 19.85
CA ILE A 11 20.07 -29.04 19.70
C ILE A 11 18.81 -29.17 20.58
N TRP A 12 18.57 -28.26 21.53
CA TRP A 12 17.44 -28.37 22.47
C TRP A 12 16.21 -27.51 22.12
N VAL A 13 16.25 -26.67 21.08
CA VAL A 13 15.09 -25.83 20.70
C VAL A 13 14.14 -26.54 19.71
N ILE A 14 14.58 -27.62 19.07
CA ILE A 14 13.80 -28.34 18.04
C ILE A 14 12.78 -29.34 18.65
N LEU A 15 12.75 -29.54 19.97
CA LEU A 15 11.87 -30.51 20.64
C LEU A 15 10.72 -29.87 21.44
N GLY A 16 10.28 -28.66 21.08
CA GLY A 16 9.36 -27.89 21.92
C GLY A 16 8.36 -27.02 21.17
N LEU A 17 7.66 -27.54 20.15
CA LEU A 17 6.43 -26.92 19.63
C LEU A 17 5.60 -27.93 18.84
N PHE A 18 5.09 -28.94 19.56
CA PHE A 18 4.00 -29.80 19.12
C PHE A 18 2.86 -29.65 20.11
N ILE A 19 1.63 -29.47 19.59
CA ILE A 19 0.32 -29.60 20.25
C ILE A 19 -0.19 -28.33 20.94
N VAL A 20 -1.09 -27.58 20.27
CA VAL A 20 -2.51 -27.45 20.67
C VAL A 20 -3.35 -27.18 19.42
N ALA A 21 -4.10 -28.19 18.97
CA ALA A 21 -5.26 -28.03 18.10
C ALA A 21 -6.51 -28.34 18.95
N SER A 22 -7.50 -27.44 18.97
CA SER A 22 -8.93 -27.71 19.27
C SER A 22 -9.73 -26.43 19.02
N ILE A 23 -10.44 -26.33 17.89
CA ILE A 23 -11.90 -26.55 17.74
C ILE A 23 -12.75 -25.40 18.31
N PHE A 24 -13.33 -24.61 17.41
CA PHE A 24 -14.69 -24.09 17.56
C PHE A 24 -15.48 -24.40 16.28
N ILE A 25 -16.50 -25.26 16.43
CA ILE A 25 -17.57 -25.49 15.45
C ILE A 25 -18.87 -25.07 16.13
N ILE A 26 -19.55 -24.06 15.56
CA ILE A 26 -21.00 -23.80 15.65
C ILE A 26 -21.32 -23.08 14.31
N SER A 27 -21.80 -23.70 13.21
CA SER A 27 -23.11 -24.31 12.90
C SER A 27 -24.35 -23.40 13.02
N GLY A 28 -24.96 -23.09 11.87
CA GLY A 28 -26.35 -22.61 11.69
C GLY A 28 -26.48 -21.53 10.60
N ILE A 29 -26.62 -21.83 9.30
CA ILE A 29 -27.83 -22.30 8.53
C ILE A 29 -28.95 -21.23 8.50
N VAL A 30 -29.14 -20.39 7.44
CA VAL A 30 -29.78 -20.51 6.08
C VAL A 30 -31.29 -20.18 6.03
N ASN A 31 -31.67 -19.37 5.01
CA ASN A 31 -32.97 -19.20 4.30
C ASN A 31 -34.13 -18.40 4.95
N SER A 32 -35.03 -17.69 4.25
CA SER A 32 -35.25 -17.35 2.81
C SER A 32 -36.46 -16.40 2.67
N ASN A 33 -36.54 -15.73 1.50
CA ASN A 33 -37.72 -15.27 0.75
C ASN A 33 -38.29 -13.84 0.91
N SER A 34 -37.99 -13.07 -0.14
CA SER A 34 -38.87 -12.34 -1.08
C SER A 34 -39.93 -11.36 -0.57
N SER A 35 -39.82 -10.12 -1.06
CA SER A 35 -40.95 -9.48 -1.76
C SER A 35 -40.43 -8.50 -2.80
N GLU A 36 -40.76 -8.77 -4.05
CA GLU A 36 -40.76 -7.82 -5.15
C GLU A 36 -41.70 -6.65 -4.81
N THR A 37 -41.30 -5.42 -5.14
CA THR A 37 -42.26 -4.36 -5.41
C THR A 37 -41.66 -3.46 -6.48
N GLU A 38 -42.15 -3.64 -7.70
CA GLU A 38 -42.03 -2.65 -8.76
C GLU A 38 -42.66 -1.33 -8.31
N SER A 39 -41.90 -0.25 -8.44
CA SER A 39 -42.44 1.10 -8.47
C SER A 39 -41.72 1.85 -9.58
N SER A 40 -42.32 1.82 -10.76
CA SER A 40 -42.05 2.70 -11.86
C SER A 40 -42.12 4.17 -11.44
N ILE A 41 -40.98 4.84 -11.33
CA ILE A 41 -40.90 6.30 -11.47
C ILE A 41 -39.83 6.61 -12.51
N SER A 42 -40.35 6.87 -13.71
CA SER A 42 -39.70 7.59 -14.80
C SER A 42 -39.19 8.94 -14.28
N GLY A 43 -37.92 9.21 -14.53
CA GLY A 43 -37.27 10.47 -14.14
C GLY A 43 -35.80 10.50 -14.56
N THR A 44 -35.48 10.10 -15.79
CA THR A 44 -34.16 10.32 -16.38
C THR A 44 -33.99 11.82 -16.62
N SER A 45 -33.35 12.54 -15.69
CA SER A 45 -32.82 13.87 -16.03
C SER A 45 -31.55 13.63 -16.86
N SER A 46 -31.65 13.69 -18.18
CA SER A 46 -30.46 13.74 -19.04
C SER A 46 -29.81 15.10 -18.80
N TYR A 47 -28.70 15.09 -18.05
CA TYR A 47 -27.85 16.26 -17.95
C TYR A 47 -27.11 16.40 -19.28
N ASP A 48 -27.47 17.42 -20.06
CA ASP A 48 -27.03 17.58 -21.44
C ASP A 48 -25.72 18.38 -21.48
N PHE A 49 -24.61 17.69 -21.21
CA PHE A 49 -23.27 18.28 -21.10
C PHE A 49 -22.88 19.10 -22.35
N ASP A 50 -23.34 18.67 -23.52
CA ASP A 50 -23.07 19.33 -24.81
C ASP A 50 -23.64 20.75 -24.86
N SER A 51 -24.77 21.00 -24.21
CA SER A 51 -25.40 22.33 -24.15
C SER A 51 -24.59 23.32 -23.32
N GLU A 52 -23.92 22.88 -22.25
CA GLU A 52 -23.14 23.77 -21.40
C GLU A 52 -21.74 24.00 -21.98
N PHE A 53 -21.15 23.00 -22.62
CA PHE A 53 -19.87 23.13 -23.31
C PHE A 53 -19.91 24.14 -24.46
N GLU A 54 -20.98 24.16 -25.25
CA GLU A 54 -21.13 25.13 -26.33
C GLU A 54 -21.41 26.56 -25.84
N LYS A 55 -22.11 26.73 -24.70
CA LYS A 55 -22.24 28.04 -24.04
C LYS A 55 -20.89 28.55 -23.54
N ALA A 56 -20.05 27.67 -23.00
CA ALA A 56 -18.72 28.03 -22.52
C ALA A 56 -17.79 28.48 -23.66
N LYS A 57 -17.87 27.84 -24.84
CA LYS A 57 -17.12 28.30 -26.03
C LYS A 57 -17.51 29.69 -26.49
N GLN A 58 -18.80 30.03 -26.45
CA GLN A 58 -19.28 31.35 -26.89
C GLN A 58 -18.84 32.50 -25.97
N GLN A 59 -18.58 32.24 -24.68
CA GLN A 59 -18.07 33.25 -23.76
C GLN A 59 -16.58 33.58 -23.94
N VAL A 60 -15.83 32.80 -24.73
CA VAL A 60 -14.37 32.98 -24.93
C VAL A 60 -14.06 33.68 -26.28
N SER A 61 -15.05 33.92 -27.14
CA SER A 61 -14.86 34.59 -28.44
C SER A 61 -14.91 36.12 -28.39
N ASP A 62 -14.94 36.75 -27.22
CA ASP A 62 -14.77 38.20 -27.12
C ASP A 62 -13.28 38.58 -27.31
N GLU A 63 -13.00 39.33 -28.38
CA GLU A 63 -11.69 39.69 -28.93
C GLU A 63 -10.85 40.64 -28.02
N ASN A 64 -11.14 40.71 -26.72
CA ASN A 64 -10.39 41.49 -25.73
C ASN A 64 -9.97 40.67 -24.49
N ALA A 65 -9.98 39.34 -24.57
CA ALA A 65 -9.39 38.50 -23.52
C ALA A 65 -7.87 38.74 -23.43
N PRO A 66 -7.29 38.93 -22.22
CA PRO A 66 -5.84 38.97 -22.05
C PRO A 66 -5.24 37.69 -22.63
N LYS A 67 -4.21 37.83 -23.49
CA LYS A 67 -3.43 36.66 -23.91
C LYS A 67 -2.95 35.93 -22.66
N PRO A 68 -3.22 34.63 -22.50
CA PRO A 68 -2.52 33.87 -21.50
C PRO A 68 -1.04 33.89 -21.90
N ASP A 69 -0.21 34.58 -21.13
CA ASP A 69 1.21 34.27 -21.08
C ASP A 69 1.27 32.82 -20.62
N SER A 70 1.42 31.91 -21.57
CA SER A 70 1.74 30.52 -21.29
C SER A 70 3.20 30.50 -20.87
N GLU A 71 3.49 31.04 -19.68
CA GLU A 71 4.65 30.64 -18.93
C GLU A 71 4.41 29.16 -18.62
N TYR A 72 5.17 28.31 -19.29
CA TYR A 72 5.24 26.89 -19.00
C TYR A 72 5.69 26.75 -17.55
N VAL A 73 4.74 26.64 -16.61
CA VAL A 73 4.98 26.20 -15.24
C VAL A 73 5.06 24.68 -15.25
N GLY A 74 5.94 24.14 -16.09
CA GLY A 74 6.39 22.76 -16.01
C GLY A 74 7.58 22.69 -15.06
N GLY A 75 7.30 22.91 -13.79
CA GLY A 75 8.13 22.58 -12.64
C GLY A 75 7.12 22.26 -11.55
N ASP A 76 6.93 21.01 -11.16
CA ASP A 76 7.98 20.24 -10.53
C ASP A 76 7.85 18.77 -10.97
N SER A 77 8.66 18.37 -11.95
CA SER A 77 9.18 17.00 -11.92
C SER A 77 10.14 16.99 -10.74
N SER A 78 9.60 16.86 -9.53
CA SER A 78 10.36 16.46 -8.37
C SER A 78 10.84 15.04 -8.68
N SER A 79 11.89 14.93 -9.48
CA SER A 79 12.78 13.78 -9.44
C SER A 79 13.06 13.58 -7.96
N PRO A 80 12.72 12.43 -7.36
CA PRO A 80 12.93 12.23 -5.94
C PRO A 80 14.39 12.53 -5.67
N ASN A 81 14.61 13.57 -4.87
CA ASN A 81 15.92 14.03 -4.43
C ASN A 81 16.59 12.81 -3.78
N THR A 82 17.45 12.11 -4.54
CA THR A 82 18.23 10.93 -4.13
C THR A 82 17.59 10.14 -3.00
N ALA A 83 16.54 9.35 -3.32
CA ALA A 83 15.98 8.45 -2.32
C ALA A 83 17.11 7.57 -1.77
N THR A 84 17.25 7.50 -0.45
CA THR A 84 18.24 6.60 0.14
C THR A 84 17.77 5.18 -0.13
N SER A 85 18.53 4.43 -0.92
CA SER A 85 18.17 3.08 -1.33
C SER A 85 18.79 2.03 -0.40
N ALA A 86 17.99 1.05 -0.02
CA ALA A 86 18.37 -0.08 0.82
C ALA A 86 17.88 -1.40 0.21
N SER A 87 18.32 -2.53 0.76
CA SER A 87 17.75 -3.83 0.40
C SER A 87 16.59 -4.19 1.33
N ILE A 88 15.63 -4.98 0.84
CA ILE A 88 14.56 -5.55 1.69
C ILE A 88 15.17 -6.20 2.95
N GLY A 89 14.53 -5.96 4.09
CA GLY A 89 14.97 -6.38 5.42
C GLY A 89 15.95 -5.43 6.12
N GLN A 90 16.44 -4.38 5.45
CA GLN A 90 17.26 -3.33 6.09
C GLN A 90 16.39 -2.19 6.61
N SER A 91 16.66 -1.76 7.85
CA SER A 91 16.10 -0.53 8.42
C SER A 91 16.77 0.71 7.84
N GLN A 92 16.00 1.78 7.64
CA GLN A 92 16.49 3.12 7.28
C GLN A 92 15.87 4.18 8.19
N PRO A 93 16.68 4.97 8.92
CA PRO A 93 16.20 6.14 9.62
C PRO A 93 15.93 7.27 8.61
N LEU A 94 14.76 7.90 8.72
CA LEU A 94 14.33 8.99 7.84
C LEU A 94 13.47 10.01 8.59
N GLU A 95 13.33 11.18 7.98
CA GLU A 95 12.43 12.25 8.39
C GLU A 95 11.33 12.35 7.33
N SER A 96 10.07 12.22 7.74
CA SER A 96 8.95 12.43 6.83
C SER A 96 8.82 13.90 6.40
N GLU A 97 8.00 14.16 5.39
CA GLU A 97 7.70 15.53 4.93
C GLU A 97 7.09 16.42 6.03
N SER A 98 6.40 15.83 7.01
CA SER A 98 5.85 16.53 8.19
C SER A 98 6.90 16.78 9.29
N GLY A 99 8.13 16.29 9.14
CA GLY A 99 9.20 16.41 10.14
C GLY A 99 9.19 15.30 11.20
N ASP A 100 8.38 14.25 11.03
CA ASP A 100 8.38 13.12 11.96
C ASP A 100 9.60 12.24 11.74
N MET A 101 10.38 12.02 12.80
CA MET A 101 11.56 11.16 12.80
C MET A 101 11.17 9.70 13.00
N MET A 102 11.60 8.83 12.10
CA MET A 102 11.24 7.41 12.14
C MET A 102 12.35 6.49 11.62
N ASP A 103 12.29 5.23 12.00
CA ASP A 103 13.04 4.14 11.35
C ASP A 103 12.05 3.25 10.61
N VAL A 104 12.25 3.09 9.30
CA VAL A 104 11.37 2.29 8.44
C VAL A 104 12.13 1.06 7.98
N LYS A 105 11.44 -0.07 7.97
CA LYS A 105 11.94 -1.32 7.41
C LYS A 105 10.86 -1.96 6.56
N ILE A 106 11.20 -2.28 5.32
CA ILE A 106 10.40 -3.21 4.52
C ILE A 106 10.85 -4.62 4.89
N ASP A 107 10.03 -5.34 5.66
CA ASP A 107 10.38 -6.64 6.23
C ASP A 107 10.40 -7.75 5.18
N SER A 108 9.37 -7.80 4.34
CA SER A 108 9.24 -8.76 3.25
C SER A 108 8.30 -8.25 2.15
N VAL A 109 8.47 -8.80 0.96
CA VAL A 109 7.52 -8.68 -0.14
C VAL A 109 7.26 -10.08 -0.68
N GLU A 110 6.01 -10.49 -0.70
CA GLU A 110 5.59 -11.84 -1.10
C GLU A 110 4.53 -11.77 -2.21
N LYS A 111 4.50 -12.77 -3.09
CA LYS A 111 3.38 -12.94 -4.03
C LYS A 111 2.19 -13.54 -3.30
N ASP A 112 1.08 -12.81 -3.25
CA ASP A 112 -0.20 -13.28 -2.71
C ASP A 112 -1.19 -13.47 -3.87
N MET A 113 -1.67 -14.70 -4.06
CA MET A 113 -2.54 -15.06 -5.21
C MET A 113 -4.01 -14.66 -4.98
N GLY A 114 -4.31 -13.98 -3.88
CA GLY A 114 -5.67 -13.74 -3.44
C GLY A 114 -6.30 -14.95 -2.75
N ASP A 115 -7.55 -14.78 -2.33
CA ASP A 115 -8.38 -15.84 -1.76
C ASP A 115 -9.31 -16.52 -2.81
N GLY A 116 -9.37 -15.95 -4.02
CA GLY A 116 -10.18 -16.46 -5.13
C GLY A 116 -11.66 -16.04 -5.11
N ASP A 117 -12.14 -15.44 -4.02
CA ASP A 117 -13.56 -15.11 -3.82
C ASP A 117 -13.80 -13.60 -3.67
N TYR A 118 -12.97 -12.92 -2.89
CA TYR A 118 -13.19 -11.51 -2.52
C TYR A 118 -12.02 -10.62 -2.95
N TYR A 119 -10.79 -11.11 -2.76
CA TYR A 119 -9.58 -10.38 -3.15
C TYR A 119 -8.91 -11.11 -4.29
N ILE A 120 -9.33 -10.80 -5.51
CA ILE A 120 -8.78 -11.39 -6.73
C ILE A 120 -7.82 -10.38 -7.37
N PRO A 121 -6.52 -10.69 -7.47
CA PRO A 121 -5.56 -9.79 -8.09
C PRO A 121 -5.83 -9.67 -9.59
N GLN A 122 -5.77 -8.44 -10.11
CA GLN A 122 -6.19 -8.20 -11.50
C GLN A 122 -5.31 -8.89 -12.55
N LYS A 123 -4.01 -9.07 -12.26
CA LYS A 123 -3.01 -9.60 -13.22
C LYS A 123 -2.15 -10.74 -12.66
N GLY A 124 -2.65 -11.44 -11.63
CA GLY A 124 -2.07 -12.71 -11.19
C GLY A 124 -1.78 -12.79 -9.70
N TYR A 125 -1.18 -11.74 -9.12
CA TYR A 125 -0.89 -11.70 -7.69
C TYR A 125 -0.88 -10.26 -7.16
N PHE A 126 -1.12 -10.10 -5.86
CA PHE A 126 -0.79 -8.90 -5.11
C PHE A 126 0.65 -9.00 -4.61
N ALA A 127 1.42 -7.91 -4.70
CA ALA A 127 2.61 -7.79 -3.89
C ALA A 127 2.19 -7.47 -2.46
N LYS A 128 2.33 -8.44 -1.56
CA LYS A 128 2.08 -8.29 -0.13
C LYS A 128 3.35 -7.76 0.54
N VAL A 129 3.35 -6.48 0.87
CA VAL A 129 4.45 -5.80 1.53
C VAL A 129 4.21 -5.80 3.03
N THR A 130 5.08 -6.45 3.80
CA THR A 130 5.11 -6.33 5.27
C THR A 130 6.15 -5.27 5.63
N PHE A 131 5.77 -4.31 6.45
CA PHE A 131 6.65 -3.21 6.84
C PHE A 131 6.53 -2.90 8.33
N THR A 132 7.63 -2.39 8.90
CA THR A 132 7.69 -1.95 10.29
C THR A 132 8.14 -0.50 10.32
N VAL A 133 7.43 0.33 11.08
CA VAL A 133 7.81 1.72 11.34
C VAL A 133 8.01 1.89 12.84
N THR A 134 9.13 2.51 13.22
CA THR A 134 9.44 2.90 14.59
C THR A 134 9.45 4.41 14.71
N ASN A 135 8.70 4.94 15.67
CA ASN A 135 8.70 6.36 15.98
C ASN A 135 9.95 6.71 16.81
N LEU A 136 10.88 7.45 16.20
CA LEU A 136 12.11 7.93 16.84
C LEU A 136 11.96 9.34 17.45
N GLY A 137 10.86 10.01 17.17
CA GLY A 137 10.54 11.35 17.67
C GLY A 137 9.97 11.37 19.08
N ASP A 138 9.47 12.53 19.47
CA ASP A 138 8.89 12.82 20.78
C ASP A 138 7.36 13.00 20.76
N LYS A 139 6.74 12.96 19.58
CA LYS A 139 5.29 13.09 19.36
C LYS A 139 4.73 11.87 18.63
N PRO A 140 3.48 11.49 18.89
CA PRO A 140 2.81 10.46 18.11
C PRO A 140 2.54 10.94 16.68
N PHE A 141 2.62 10.02 15.71
CA PHE A 141 2.23 10.27 14.31
C PHE A 141 1.48 9.07 13.75
N GLU A 142 0.67 9.30 12.70
CA GLU A 142 -0.06 8.26 12.01
C GLU A 142 0.79 7.68 10.86
N VAL A 143 0.80 6.35 10.76
CA VAL A 143 1.34 5.63 9.62
C VAL A 143 0.21 4.93 8.90
N THR A 144 0.18 5.05 7.58
CA THR A 144 -0.81 4.37 6.73
C THR A 144 -0.17 3.71 5.52
N SER A 145 -0.83 2.70 4.96
CA SER A 145 -0.35 2.06 3.73
C SER A 145 -0.27 3.02 2.52
N HIS A 146 -0.97 4.17 2.54
CA HIS A 146 -0.90 5.18 1.48
C HIS A 146 0.47 5.86 1.37
N GLN A 147 1.31 5.77 2.39
CA GLN A 147 2.67 6.34 2.35
C GLN A 147 3.65 5.46 1.58
N LEU A 148 3.24 4.23 1.23
CA LEU A 148 4.02 3.30 0.42
C LEU A 148 3.66 3.45 -1.06
N ASP A 149 4.69 3.51 -1.88
CA ASP A 149 4.59 3.34 -3.32
C ASP A 149 5.34 2.07 -3.74
N PHE A 150 4.81 1.36 -4.74
CA PHE A 150 5.42 0.12 -5.25
C PHE A 150 5.64 0.23 -6.75
N TYR A 151 6.84 -0.13 -7.21
CA TYR A 151 7.22 -0.21 -8.61
C TYR A 151 7.72 -1.61 -8.93
N ASP A 152 7.26 -2.15 -10.06
CA ASP A 152 7.75 -3.42 -10.59
C ASP A 152 9.11 -3.26 -11.31
N GLY A 153 9.72 -4.36 -11.75
CA GLY A 153 11.03 -4.33 -12.41
C GLY A 153 11.07 -3.59 -13.76
N ASN A 154 9.91 -3.24 -14.32
CA ASN A 154 9.79 -2.39 -15.51
C ASN A 154 9.55 -0.91 -15.14
N ASN A 155 9.68 -0.55 -13.86
CA ASN A 155 9.39 0.76 -13.31
C ASN A 155 7.92 1.19 -13.52
N MET A 156 6.99 0.22 -13.53
CA MET A 156 5.56 0.51 -13.55
C MET A 156 5.03 0.56 -12.12
N LYS A 157 4.36 1.66 -11.78
CA LYS A 157 3.72 1.84 -10.48
C LYS A 157 2.53 0.88 -10.34
N ALA A 158 2.51 0.12 -9.25
CA ALA A 158 1.38 -0.73 -8.88
C ALA A 158 0.34 0.07 -8.06
N GLU A 159 -0.92 -0.32 -8.15
CA GLU A 159 -2.00 0.33 -7.41
C GLU A 159 -2.13 -0.24 -6.00
N LEU A 160 -2.21 0.61 -4.99
CA LEU A 160 -2.50 0.17 -3.62
C LEU A 160 -3.93 -0.36 -3.54
N ASN A 161 -4.05 -1.60 -3.09
CA ASN A 161 -5.33 -2.25 -2.85
C ASN A 161 -5.81 -1.96 -1.40
N SER A 162 -7.12 -1.83 -1.22
CA SER A 162 -7.73 -1.55 0.09
C SER A 162 -7.87 -2.78 1.00
N ARG A 163 -7.47 -3.98 0.53
CA ARG A 163 -7.37 -5.19 1.34
C ARG A 163 -6.51 -4.93 2.57
N ASP A 164 -7.09 -5.18 3.74
CA ASP A 164 -6.45 -4.99 5.05
C ASP A 164 -5.71 -3.64 5.17
N PHE A 165 -6.32 -2.56 4.66
CA PHE A 165 -5.71 -1.23 4.68
C PHE A 165 -5.22 -0.87 6.09
N TYR A 166 -3.91 -0.64 6.23
CA TYR A 166 -3.28 -0.36 7.51
C TYR A 166 -3.30 1.14 7.80
N SER A 167 -3.71 1.49 9.02
CA SER A 167 -3.62 2.82 9.62
C SER A 167 -3.44 2.64 11.14
N GLU A 168 -2.38 3.21 11.69
CA GLU A 168 -2.15 3.21 13.13
C GLU A 168 -1.37 4.46 13.59
N THR A 169 -1.72 4.99 14.76
CA THR A 169 -0.95 6.05 15.42
C THR A 169 0.16 5.45 16.29
N ILE A 170 1.41 5.70 15.93
CA ILE A 170 2.59 5.17 16.61
C ILE A 170 3.06 6.14 17.70
N GLN A 171 3.06 5.68 18.94
CA GLN A 171 3.55 6.46 20.08
C GLN A 171 5.10 6.60 20.08
N PRO A 172 5.66 7.67 20.69
CA PRO A 172 7.11 7.84 20.78
C PRO A 172 7.86 6.61 21.30
N GLY A 173 8.92 6.20 20.61
CA GLY A 173 9.74 5.04 20.95
C GLY A 173 9.04 3.68 20.77
N LYS A 174 7.88 3.63 20.12
CA LYS A 174 7.18 2.39 19.78
C LYS A 174 7.34 2.08 18.30
N SER A 175 7.14 0.80 17.99
CA SER A 175 7.11 0.28 16.63
C SER A 175 5.77 -0.35 16.36
N ALA A 176 5.33 -0.28 15.10
CA ALA A 176 4.15 -0.97 14.62
C ALA A 176 4.47 -1.63 13.27
N THR A 177 3.83 -2.77 13.00
CA THR A 177 4.03 -3.56 11.79
C THR A 177 2.72 -3.60 11.02
N GLY A 178 2.77 -3.18 9.76
CA GLY A 178 1.66 -3.15 8.85
C GLY A 178 1.84 -4.08 7.65
N ILE A 179 0.74 -4.30 6.94
CA ILE A 179 0.73 -4.96 5.64
C ILE A 179 0.08 -4.01 4.64
N ALA A 180 0.63 -3.96 3.43
CA ALA A 180 0.05 -3.29 2.27
C ALA A 180 0.01 -4.28 1.10
N TYR A 181 -1.07 -4.23 0.31
CA TYR A 181 -1.22 -5.06 -0.89
C TYR A 181 -1.22 -4.17 -2.11
N PHE A 182 -0.42 -4.50 -3.11
CA PHE A 182 -0.38 -3.78 -4.38
C PHE A 182 -0.79 -4.67 -5.53
N ASP A 183 -1.74 -4.21 -6.37
CA ASP A 183 -2.12 -4.88 -7.61
C ASP A 183 -1.00 -4.72 -8.65
N ILE A 184 -0.24 -5.80 -8.86
CA ILE A 184 0.86 -5.83 -9.81
C ILE A 184 0.33 -5.92 -11.23
N MET A 185 0.93 -5.16 -12.15
CA MET A 185 0.51 -5.12 -13.56
C MET A 185 1.36 -6.01 -14.47
N ASN A 186 2.65 -6.21 -14.15
CA ASN A 186 3.56 -7.06 -14.90
C ASN A 186 4.24 -8.07 -13.98
N ASP A 187 4.27 -9.33 -14.39
CA ASP A 187 5.02 -10.38 -13.69
C ASP A 187 6.52 -10.17 -13.93
N THR A 188 7.18 -9.50 -12.99
CA THR A 188 8.62 -9.24 -12.99
C THR A 188 9.24 -9.81 -11.71
N THR A 189 10.53 -10.11 -11.78
CA THR A 189 11.27 -10.69 -10.64
C THR A 189 11.68 -9.61 -9.64
N ASP A 190 12.14 -8.48 -10.15
CA ASP A 190 12.68 -7.37 -9.35
C ASP A 190 11.58 -6.36 -9.05
N TYR A 191 11.73 -5.62 -7.95
CA TYR A 191 10.81 -4.56 -7.54
C TYR A 191 11.50 -3.53 -6.66
N GLU A 192 10.83 -2.39 -6.49
CA GLU A 192 11.24 -1.34 -5.57
C GLU A 192 10.04 -0.79 -4.78
N VAL A 193 10.19 -0.68 -3.48
CA VAL A 193 9.19 -0.12 -2.56
C VAL A 193 9.71 1.22 -2.05
N TYR A 194 8.89 2.26 -2.08
CA TYR A 194 9.22 3.59 -1.61
C TYR A 194 8.42 3.93 -0.36
N PHE A 195 9.05 4.62 0.59
CA PHE A 195 8.41 5.27 1.72
C PHE A 195 9.08 6.63 1.94
N ALA A 196 8.33 7.72 1.80
CA ALA A 196 8.87 9.07 1.79
C ALA A 196 10.08 9.20 0.83
N ASN A 197 11.24 9.62 1.33
CA ASN A 197 12.49 9.79 0.56
C ASN A 197 13.44 8.59 0.66
N ALA A 198 12.93 7.39 0.97
CA ALA A 198 13.72 6.16 1.00
C ALA A 198 13.10 5.11 0.08
N SER A 199 13.94 4.21 -0.43
CA SER A 199 13.50 3.09 -1.25
C SER A 199 14.17 1.78 -0.84
N TRP A 200 13.49 0.67 -1.10
CA TRP A 200 13.97 -0.67 -0.86
C TRP A 200 13.85 -1.51 -2.13
N VAL A 201 14.99 -1.95 -2.63
CA VAL A 201 15.06 -2.84 -3.78
C VAL A 201 15.07 -4.30 -3.34
N GLY A 202 14.34 -5.14 -4.07
CA GLY A 202 14.26 -6.57 -3.81
C GLY A 202 13.88 -7.38 -5.04
N SER A 203 13.80 -8.68 -4.83
CA SER A 203 13.31 -9.65 -5.79
C SER A 203 12.55 -10.77 -5.10
N TYR A 204 11.65 -11.45 -5.82
CA TYR A 204 10.82 -12.56 -5.29
C TYR A 204 11.58 -13.87 -5.12
#